data_AF-A0A0A9WAW5-F1
#
_entry.id   AF-A0A0A9WAW5-F1
#
_cell.length_a   1.000
_cell.length_b   1.000
_cell.length_c   1.000
_cell.angle_alpha   90.00
_cell.angle_beta   90.00
_cell.angle_gamma   90.00
#
_symmetry.space_group_name_H-M   'P 1'
#
loop_
_entity.id
_entity.type
_entity.pdbx_description
1 polymer ?
#
loop_
_entity_poly.entity_id
_entity_poly.type
_entity_poly.pdbx_seq_one_letter_code
_entity_poly.pdbx_strand_id
1 'polypeptide(L)'
;MKLFFSLPFLHYSEVEDAFCDLISEAPDVVGTPILKFADYVFDNYISEEAAFPPAIWSAPVSDSHDPRTTNAAESYHRHLNDMFYSPKPKNTRTATSPYLNF
;
A
#
# COMPACT_ATOMS: atom_id res chain seq x y z
N MET A 1 18.22 7.66 1.66
CA MET A 1 16.95 7.40 2.40
C MET A 1 15.77 8.28 2.02
N LYS A 2 15.89 9.59 1.75
CA LYS A 2 14.70 10.42 1.37
C LYS A 2 13.98 9.93 0.09
N LEU A 3 14.75 9.40 -0.86
CA LEU A 3 14.24 8.83 -2.11
C LEU A 3 13.57 7.45 -1.94
N PHE A 4 13.71 6.82 -0.78
CA PHE A 4 13.03 5.54 -0.51
C PHE A 4 11.50 5.71 -0.54
N PHE A 5 11.01 6.83 0.00
CA PHE A 5 9.58 7.13 0.05
C PHE A 5 8.98 7.49 -1.32
N SER A 6 9.81 7.70 -2.35
CA SER A 6 9.34 7.93 -3.72
C SER A 6 9.19 6.65 -4.55
N LEU A 7 9.70 5.50 -4.10
CA LEU A 7 9.59 4.23 -4.83
C LEU A 7 8.13 3.87 -5.22
N PRO A 8 7.11 4.08 -4.37
CA PRO A 8 5.72 3.76 -4.73
C PRO A 8 5.13 4.65 -5.84
N PHE A 9 5.86 5.66 -6.29
CA PHE A 9 5.46 6.56 -7.36
C PHE A 9 6.15 6.25 -8.69
N LEU A 10 7.13 5.35 -8.69
CA LEU A 10 7.79 4.88 -9.90
C LEU A 10 6.95 3.81 -10.59
N HIS A 11 7.17 3.66 -11.89
CA HIS A 11 6.66 2.51 -12.62
C HIS A 11 7.33 1.24 -12.08
N TYR A 12 6.60 0.13 -11.96
CA TYR A 12 7.12 -1.10 -11.34
C TYR A 12 8.44 -1.59 -11.95
N SER A 13 8.65 -1.38 -13.27
CA SER A 13 9.89 -1.77 -13.95
C SER A 13 11.10 -0.90 -13.63
N GLU A 14 10.90 0.26 -13.00
CA GLU A 14 11.96 1.21 -12.63
C GLU A 14 12.32 1.11 -11.13
N VAL A 15 11.51 0.40 -10.35
CA VAL A 15 11.64 0.35 -8.88
C VAL A 15 12.93 -0.35 -8.45
N GLU A 16 13.30 -1.47 -9.08
CA GLU A 16 14.51 -2.21 -8.73
C GLU A 16 15.77 -1.41 -9.02
N ASP A 17 15.88 -0.86 -10.24
CA ASP A 17 17.01 -0.02 -10.64
C ASP A 17 17.16 1.19 -9.70
N ALA A 18 16.06 1.90 -9.42
CA ALA A 18 16.08 3.05 -8.52
C ALA A 18 16.43 2.67 -7.06
N PHE A 19 16.05 1.46 -6.62
CA PHE A 19 16.44 0.94 -5.31
C PHE A 19 17.94 0.63 -5.27
N CYS A 20 18.49 -0.02 -6.30
CA CYS A 20 19.93 -0.30 -6.42
C CYS A 20 20.77 0.98 -6.42
N ASP A 21 20.35 2.01 -7.16
CA ASP A 21 21.00 3.33 -7.14
C ASP A 21 20.97 3.96 -5.74
N LEU A 22 19.82 3.87 -5.05
CA LEU A 22 19.67 4.39 -3.70
C LEU A 22 20.58 3.71 -2.67
N ILE A 23 20.76 2.39 -2.78
CA ILE A 23 21.67 1.63 -1.90
C ILE A 23 23.12 1.91 -2.25
N SER A 24 23.46 2.10 -3.52
CA SER A 24 24.82 2.41 -3.97
C SER A 24 25.33 3.76 -3.46
N GLU A 25 24.42 4.73 -3.26
CA GLU A 25 24.73 6.03 -2.64
C GLU A 25 24.77 5.99 -1.10
N ALA A 26 24.44 4.85 -0.49
CA ALA A 26 24.56 4.69 0.96
C ALA A 26 26.04 4.56 1.39
N PRO A 27 26.41 5.01 2.59
CA PRO A 27 27.76 4.81 3.09
C PRO A 27 28.09 3.31 3.13
N ASP A 28 29.16 2.92 2.42
CA ASP A 28 29.60 1.53 2.32
C ASP A 28 30.22 1.07 3.65
N VAL A 29 29.36 0.58 4.54
CA VAL A 29 29.76 0.00 5.81
C VAL A 29 29.08 -1.36 5.93
N VAL A 30 29.77 -2.36 5.39
CA VAL A 30 29.44 -3.78 5.46
C VAL A 30 29.02 -4.17 6.88
N GLY A 31 27.88 -4.85 7.01
CA GLY A 31 27.36 -5.33 8.29
C GLY A 31 26.59 -4.29 9.13
N THR A 32 26.36 -3.08 8.60
CA THR A 32 25.51 -2.10 9.28
C THR A 32 24.03 -2.46 9.26
N PRO A 33 23.25 -1.93 10.22
CA PRO A 33 21.78 -2.06 10.21
C PRO A 33 21.12 -1.59 8.90
N ILE A 34 21.77 -0.68 8.16
CA ILE A 34 21.26 -0.15 6.89
C ILE A 34 21.26 -1.21 5.80
N LEU A 35 22.35 -1.98 5.66
CA LEU A 35 22.42 -3.05 4.66
C LEU A 35 21.45 -4.19 4.98
N LYS A 36 21.35 -4.58 6.26
CA LYS A 36 20.34 -5.57 6.69
C LYS A 36 18.91 -5.13 6.40
N PHE A 37 18.62 -3.84 6.55
CA PHE A 37 17.32 -3.28 6.17
C PHE A 37 17.13 -3.33 4.65
N ALA A 38 18.16 -2.98 3.88
CA ALA A 38 18.11 -3.02 2.43
C ALA A 38 17.88 -4.45 1.90
N ASP A 39 18.61 -5.45 2.41
CA ASP A 39 18.45 -6.86 2.06
C ASP A 39 17.01 -7.33 2.33
N TYR A 40 16.50 -7.02 3.54
CA TYR A 40 15.12 -7.35 3.90
C TYR A 40 14.10 -6.73 2.93
N VAL A 41 14.27 -5.44 2.61
CA VAL A 41 13.37 -4.76 1.69
C VAL A 41 13.47 -5.36 0.29
N PHE A 42 14.68 -5.67 -0.17
CA PHE A 42 14.90 -6.27 -1.48
C PHE A 42 14.15 -7.60 -1.61
N ASP A 43 14.36 -8.51 -0.66
CA ASP A 43 13.80 -9.87 -0.67
C ASP A 43 12.26 -9.89 -0.51
N ASN A 44 11.68 -8.90 0.17
CA ASN A 44 10.25 -8.89 0.50
C ASN A 44 9.40 -7.96 -0.37
N TYR A 45 10.01 -6.97 -1.02
CA TYR A 45 9.28 -5.91 -1.71
C TYR A 45 9.82 -5.51 -3.09
N ILE A 46 11.10 -5.76 -3.42
CA ILE A 46 11.72 -5.24 -4.65
C ILE A 46 11.88 -6.32 -5.71
N SER A 47 12.44 -7.48 -5.37
CA SER A 47 12.67 -8.58 -6.31
C SER A 47 11.35 -9.05 -6.94
N GLU A 48 11.42 -9.58 -8.17
CA GLU A 48 10.25 -10.15 -8.85
C GLU A 48 9.67 -11.35 -8.10
N GLU A 49 10.52 -12.09 -7.37
CA GLU A 49 10.16 -13.24 -6.53
C GLU A 49 9.72 -12.85 -5.11
N ALA A 50 9.66 -11.56 -4.81
CA ALA A 50 9.25 -11.06 -3.51
C ALA A 50 7.81 -11.49 -3.16
N ALA A 51 7.51 -11.54 -1.86
CA ALA A 51 6.13 -11.77 -1.39
C ALA A 51 5.18 -10.65 -1.82
N PHE A 52 5.70 -9.42 -1.95
CA PHE A 52 4.95 -8.23 -2.36
C PHE A 52 5.73 -7.47 -3.44
N PRO A 53 5.78 -7.99 -4.69
CA PRO A 53 6.60 -7.40 -5.74
C PRO A 53 6.08 -6.01 -6.16
N PRO A 54 6.93 -5.17 -6.78
CA PRO A 54 6.58 -3.79 -7.17
C PRO A 54 5.28 -3.66 -7.98
N ALA A 55 4.94 -4.66 -8.80
CA ALA A 55 3.71 -4.69 -9.59
C ALA A 55 2.40 -4.57 -8.76
N ILE A 56 2.45 -4.84 -7.44
CA ILE A 56 1.28 -4.77 -6.56
C ILE A 56 1.10 -3.38 -5.93
N TRP A 57 2.20 -2.66 -5.66
CA TRP A 57 2.17 -1.47 -4.80
C TRP A 57 2.76 -0.20 -5.43
N SER A 58 3.55 -0.32 -6.49
CA SER A 58 4.13 0.83 -7.19
C SER A 58 3.13 1.48 -8.15
N ALA A 59 3.51 2.59 -8.78
CA ALA A 59 2.57 3.36 -9.58
C ALA A 59 2.02 2.51 -10.73
N PRO A 60 0.69 2.55 -10.97
CA PRO A 60 0.10 1.81 -12.07
C PRO A 60 0.64 2.32 -13.40
N VAL A 61 0.84 1.38 -14.32
CA VAL A 61 1.26 1.60 -15.72
C VAL A 61 0.29 2.49 -16.49
N SER A 62 -0.97 2.56 -16.03
CA SER A 62 -2.01 3.22 -16.78
C SER A 62 -2.06 4.71 -16.47
N ASP A 63 -2.24 5.50 -17.53
CA ASP A 63 -2.70 6.90 -17.57
C ASP A 63 -4.04 7.14 -16.80
N SER A 64 -4.51 6.15 -16.05
CA SER A 64 -5.64 6.23 -15.16
C SER A 64 -5.28 7.12 -13.98
N HIS A 65 -5.82 8.33 -14.04
CA HIS A 65 -6.08 9.25 -12.95
C HIS A 65 -6.95 8.59 -11.85
N ASP A 66 -6.50 7.48 -11.26
CA ASP A 66 -7.09 6.94 -10.05
C ASP A 66 -6.27 7.50 -8.88
N PRO A 67 -6.64 8.68 -8.34
CA PRO A 67 -5.93 9.23 -7.20
C PRO A 67 -5.96 8.19 -6.10
N ARG A 68 -4.83 7.94 -5.43
CA ARG A 68 -4.81 7.10 -4.23
C ARG A 68 -5.79 7.71 -3.21
N THR A 69 -7.02 7.20 -3.16
CA THR A 69 -8.07 7.78 -2.32
C THR A 69 -8.11 7.07 -0.98
N THR A 70 -8.28 7.84 0.09
CA THR A 70 -8.54 7.34 1.45
C THR A 70 -9.99 6.89 1.64
N ASN A 71 -10.80 6.91 0.58
CA ASN A 71 -12.24 6.64 0.59
C ASN A 71 -12.59 5.32 1.28
N ALA A 72 -11.80 4.25 1.08
CA ALA A 72 -12.03 2.96 1.71
C ALA A 72 -11.87 3.02 3.24
N ALA A 73 -10.76 3.58 3.73
CA ALA A 73 -10.49 3.74 5.16
C ALA A 73 -11.48 4.71 5.81
N GLU A 74 -11.79 5.82 5.14
CA GLU A 74 -12.76 6.81 5.61
C GLU A 74 -14.18 6.22 5.69
N SER A 75 -14.60 5.43 4.70
CA SER A 75 -15.89 4.75 4.71
C SER A 75 -15.96 3.74 5.87
N TYR A 76 -14.90 2.97 6.09
CA TYR A 76 -14.83 2.02 7.20
C TYR A 76 -14.91 2.73 8.56
N HIS A 77 -14.12 3.79 8.76
CA HIS A 77 -14.16 4.58 10.00
C HIS A 77 -15.53 5.25 10.23
N ARG A 78 -16.15 5.76 9.16
CA ARG A 78 -17.51 6.32 9.23
C ARG A 78 -18.52 5.26 9.66
N HIS A 79 -18.46 4.07 9.08
CA HIS A 79 -19.36 2.96 9.40
C HIS A 79 -19.18 2.47 10.84
N LEU A 80 -17.94 2.32 11.30
CA LEU A 80 -17.62 2.01 12.69
C LEU A 80 -18.19 3.08 13.65
N ASN A 81 -17.93 4.36 13.35
CA ASN A 81 -18.41 5.44 14.20
C ASN A 81 -19.93 5.47 14.28
N ASP A 82 -20.60 5.20 13.17
CA ASP A 82 -22.06 5.09 13.11
C ASP A 82 -22.57 3.94 13.99
N MET A 83 -21.87 2.80 14.10
CA MET A 83 -22.29 1.68 14.96
C MET A 83 -22.16 1.96 16.47
N PHE A 84 -21.12 2.66 16.89
CA PHE A 84 -20.78 2.77 18.33
C PHE A 84 -21.11 4.14 18.95
N TYR A 85 -21.15 5.21 18.16
CA TYR A 85 -21.30 6.58 18.68
C TYR A 85 -22.63 7.24 18.26
N SER A 86 -23.60 6.47 17.78
CA SER A 86 -24.94 7.01 17.51
C SER A 86 -25.66 7.38 18.82
N PRO A 87 -26.13 8.63 19.00
CA PRO A 87 -26.81 9.08 20.22
C PRO A 87 -28.14 8.37 20.51
N LYS A 88 -28.66 7.61 19.55
CA LYS A 88 -29.90 6.85 19.64
C LYS A 88 -29.65 5.41 19.17
N PRO A 89 -30.26 4.40 19.82
CA PRO A 89 -30.20 3.02 19.35
C PRO A 89 -30.75 2.94 17.93
N LYS A 90 -30.07 2.20 17.06
CA LYS A 90 -30.54 1.97 15.70
C LYS A 90 -31.58 0.87 15.71
N ASN A 91 -32.80 1.21 15.32
CA ASN A 91 -33.87 0.25 15.12
C ASN A 91 -33.66 -0.43 13.76
N THR A 92 -32.75 -1.41 13.66
CA THR A 92 -32.57 -2.19 12.44
C THR A 92 -33.70 -3.22 12.28
N ARG A 93 -34.88 -2.75 11.85
CA ARG A 93 -35.87 -3.58 11.14
C ARG A 93 -36.13 -2.97 9.78
N THR A 94 -35.24 -3.27 8.84
CA THR A 94 -35.53 -3.36 7.40
C THR A 94 -34.35 -4.07 6.77
N ALA A 95 -34.32 -5.39 6.93
CA ALA A 95 -33.62 -6.25 5.99
C ALA A 95 -34.48 -6.32 4.73
N THR A 96 -34.34 -5.37 3.81
CA THR A 96 -34.68 -5.63 2.41
C THR A 96 -33.41 -6.13 1.74
N SER A 97 -33.21 -7.46 1.82
CA SER A 97 -32.31 -8.18 0.94
C SER A 97 -32.85 -8.08 -0.49
N PRO A 98 -32.11 -7.56 -1.47
CA PRO A 98 -32.54 -7.55 -2.87
C PRO A 98 -32.25 -8.87 -3.60
N TYR A 99 -31.84 -9.94 -2.90
CA TYR A 99 -31.50 -11.21 -3.52
C TYR A 99 -32.40 -12.35 -3.05
N LEU A 100 -33.64 -12.36 -3.52
CA LEU A 100 -34.44 -13.58 -3.71
C LEU A 100 -35.41 -13.34 -4.87
N ASN A 101 -35.01 -13.77 -6.07
CA ASN A 101 -35.92 -14.26 -7.11
C ASN A 101 -35.21 -15.47 -7.74
N PHE A 102 -35.70 -16.67 -7.39
CA PHE A 102 -35.59 -17.86 -8.22
C PHE A 102 -36.72 -17.84 -9.24
#